data_AF-A0A534TV54-F1
#
_entry.id   AF-A0A534TV54-F1
#
_cell.length_a   1.000
_cell.length_b   1.000
_cell.length_c   1.000
_cell.angle_alpha   90.00
_cell.angle_beta   90.00
_cell.angle_gamma   90.00
#
_symmetry.space_group_name_H-M   'P 1'
#
loop_
_entity.id
_entity.type
_entity.pdbx_description
1 polymer ?
#
loop_
_entity_poly.entity_id
_entity_poly.type
_entity_poly.pdbx_seq_one_letter_code
_entity_poly.pdbx_strand_id
1 'polypeptide(L)'
;MNALPPHPRPAVTTRVARAARLGRFVSQTLVTWARASRRRVAPGTRAELAVDCARRTLAVLHVDVTIRGEALLERGPVLVVANHVSWLDVHVLNALGCARFVAKAEVGRWPIVGPIAAAFGTLFIVRGNCRDAARVKDAIAAALRRGERVVVFPEG
;
A
#
# COMPACT_ATOMS: atom_id res chain seq x y z
N MET A 1 11.09 39.30 10.76
CA MET A 1 9.85 38.50 10.81
C MET A 1 9.41 38.26 9.37
N ASN A 2 9.88 37.18 8.72
CA ASN A 2 9.54 36.89 7.32
C ASN A 2 8.23 36.10 7.26
N ALA A 3 7.20 36.70 6.68
CA ALA A 3 5.94 36.03 6.40
C ALA A 3 6.18 34.91 5.36
N LEU A 4 5.70 33.71 5.65
CA LEU A 4 5.68 32.60 4.71
C LEU A 4 4.84 32.98 3.48
N PRO A 5 5.24 32.59 2.25
CA PRO A 5 4.45 32.86 1.06
C PRO A 5 3.09 32.17 1.14
N PRO A 6 2.02 32.79 0.60
CA PRO A 6 0.69 32.21 0.64
C PRO A 6 0.66 30.88 -0.11
N HIS A 7 0.10 29.84 0.52
CA HIS A 7 -0.15 28.58 -0.15
C HIS A 7 -1.14 28.80 -1.32
N PRO A 8 -0.85 28.28 -2.52
CA PRO A 8 -1.75 28.43 -3.66
C PRO A 8 -3.12 27.82 -3.33
N ARG A 9 -4.19 28.58 -3.54
CA ARG A 9 -5.56 28.09 -3.37
C ARG A 9 -5.82 27.00 -4.44
N PRO A 10 -6.32 25.81 -4.07
CA PRO A 10 -6.61 24.79 -5.06
C PRO A 10 -7.67 25.30 -6.04
N ALA A 11 -7.38 25.23 -7.34
CA ALA A 11 -8.33 25.58 -8.39
C ALA A 11 -9.62 24.76 -8.22
N VAL A 12 -10.77 25.43 -8.26
CA VAL A 12 -12.09 24.78 -8.16
C VAL A 12 -12.23 23.83 -9.34
N THR A 13 -12.02 22.53 -9.09
CA THR A 13 -12.13 21.50 -10.12
C THR A 13 -13.59 21.34 -10.51
N THR A 14 -13.90 21.43 -11.80
CA THR A 14 -15.27 21.26 -12.31
C THR A 14 -15.80 19.86 -12.00
N ARG A 15 -17.12 19.72 -11.83
CA ARG A 15 -17.78 18.42 -11.58
C ARG A 15 -17.42 17.37 -12.65
N VAL A 16 -17.26 17.81 -13.90
CA VAL A 16 -16.82 16.96 -15.03
C VAL A 16 -15.40 16.44 -14.82
N ALA A 17 -14.46 17.30 -14.41
CA ALA A 17 -13.09 16.88 -14.11
C ALA A 17 -13.05 15.90 -12.92
N ARG A 18 -13.89 16.10 -11.89
CA ARG A 18 -14.01 15.16 -10.76
C ARG A 18 -14.59 13.82 -11.18
N ALA A 19 -15.63 13.81 -12.02
CA ALA A 19 -16.24 12.59 -12.55
C ALA A 19 -15.27 11.81 -13.46
N ALA A 20 -14.54 12.49 -14.34
CA ALA A 20 -13.52 11.87 -15.18
C ALA A 20 -12.38 11.25 -14.35
N ARG A 21 -11.96 11.92 -13.26
CA ARG A 21 -10.97 11.39 -12.31
C ARG A 21 -11.48 10.14 -11.61
N LEU A 22 -12.70 10.17 -11.08
CA LEU A 22 -13.33 9.01 -10.46
C LEU A 22 -13.44 7.84 -11.44
N GLY A 23 -13.86 8.11 -12.68
CA GLY A 23 -13.93 7.11 -13.75
C GLY A 23 -12.56 6.48 -14.06
N ARG A 24 -11.49 7.28 -14.08
CA ARG A 24 -10.12 6.79 -14.28
C ARG A 24 -9.60 5.99 -13.08
N PHE A 25 -9.91 6.43 -11.86
CA PHE A 25 -9.57 5.70 -10.64
C PHE A 25 -10.23 4.32 -10.61
N VAL A 26 -11.53 4.28 -10.89
CA VAL A 26 -12.32 3.05 -10.90
C VAL A 26 -11.85 2.11 -11.99
N SER A 27 -11.66 2.59 -13.23
CA SER A 27 -11.22 1.74 -14.34
C SER A 27 -9.83 1.14 -14.11
N GLN A 28 -8.89 1.94 -13.60
CA GLN A 28 -7.55 1.49 -13.31
C GLN A 28 -7.48 0.52 -12.13
N THR A 29 -8.28 0.76 -11.09
CA THR A 29 -8.45 -0.18 -9.98
C THR A 29 -8.98 -1.50 -10.50
N LEU A 30 -10.01 -1.48 -11.36
CA LEU A 30 -10.60 -2.69 -11.97
C LEU A 30 -9.62 -3.43 -12.90
N VAL A 31 -8.82 -2.73 -13.70
CA VAL A 31 -7.83 -3.36 -14.59
C VAL A 31 -6.69 -4.00 -13.79
N THR A 32 -6.18 -3.31 -12.77
CA THR A 32 -5.15 -3.86 -11.90
C THR A 32 -5.70 -5.03 -11.09
N TRP A 33 -6.92 -4.90 -10.59
CA TRP A 33 -7.66 -5.97 -9.93
C TRP A 33 -7.79 -7.20 -10.82
N ALA A 34 -8.22 -7.03 -12.07
CA ALA A 34 -8.37 -8.11 -13.04
C ALA A 34 -7.03 -8.77 -13.41
N ARG A 35 -5.91 -8.04 -13.35
CA ARG A 35 -4.57 -8.59 -13.59
C ARG A 35 -4.03 -9.33 -12.37
N ALA A 36 -4.20 -8.77 -11.18
CA ALA A 36 -3.77 -9.39 -9.92
C ALA A 36 -4.60 -10.65 -9.57
N SER A 37 -5.87 -10.67 -9.94
CA SER A 37 -6.78 -11.81 -9.71
C SER A 37 -6.60 -12.97 -10.69
N ARG A 38 -5.97 -12.74 -11.85
CA ARG A 38 -5.53 -13.79 -12.79
C ARG A 38 -4.30 -14.50 -12.23
N ARG A 39 -4.55 -15.46 -11.34
CA ARG A 39 -3.55 -16.27 -10.63
C ARG A 39 -2.57 -16.96 -11.60
N ARG A 40 -1.32 -16.45 -11.66
CA ARG A 40 -0.01 -17.14 -11.90
C ARG A 40 1.15 -16.12 -12.03
N VAL A 41 1.11 -15.05 -11.25
CA VAL A 41 2.14 -14.00 -11.34
C VAL A 41 3.27 -14.32 -10.36
N ALA A 42 4.52 -14.34 -10.85
CA ALA A 42 5.71 -14.57 -10.04
C ALA A 42 5.82 -13.52 -8.91
N PRO A 43 6.41 -13.84 -7.74
CA PRO A 43 6.48 -12.92 -6.59
C PRO A 43 7.03 -11.53 -6.92
N GLY A 44 8.08 -11.42 -7.76
CA GLY A 44 8.66 -10.14 -8.19
C GLY A 44 7.67 -9.28 -8.99
N THR A 45 6.99 -9.90 -9.95
CA THR A 45 5.98 -9.21 -10.79
C THR A 45 4.77 -8.73 -9.97
N ARG A 46 4.45 -9.36 -8.84
CA ARG A 46 3.38 -8.88 -7.94
C ARG A 46 3.75 -7.58 -7.24
N ALA A 47 4.99 -7.46 -6.78
CA ALA A 47 5.49 -6.24 -6.14
C ALA A 47 5.52 -5.08 -7.15
N GLU A 48 5.94 -5.33 -8.38
CA GLU A 48 5.92 -4.34 -9.46
C GLU A 48 4.50 -3.86 -9.78
N LEU A 49 3.53 -4.80 -9.86
CA LEU A 49 2.12 -4.45 -10.06
C LEU A 49 1.54 -3.65 -8.89
N ALA A 50 1.93 -3.97 -7.65
CA ALA A 50 1.51 -3.22 -6.46
C ALA A 50 2.04 -1.78 -6.51
N VAL A 51 3.32 -1.60 -6.86
CA VAL A 51 3.96 -0.29 -7.01
C VAL A 51 3.28 0.53 -8.10
N ASP A 52 3.09 -0.04 -9.30
CA ASP A 52 2.46 0.66 -10.43
C ASP A 52 1.02 1.05 -10.10
N CYS A 53 0.23 0.14 -9.53
CA CYS A 53 -1.13 0.42 -9.06
C CYS A 53 -1.15 1.58 -8.07
N ALA A 54 -0.28 1.52 -7.06
CA ALA A 54 -0.21 2.52 -6.02
C ALA A 54 0.18 3.91 -6.56
N ARG A 55 1.23 3.99 -7.38
CA ARG A 55 1.68 5.26 -7.99
C ARG A 55 0.60 5.89 -8.84
N ARG A 56 -0.05 5.10 -9.69
CA ARG A 56 -1.13 5.60 -10.54
C ARG A 56 -2.35 6.03 -9.72
N THR A 57 -2.70 5.29 -8.66
CA THR A 57 -3.76 5.68 -7.72
C THR A 57 -3.46 7.04 -7.09
N LEU A 58 -2.25 7.23 -6.55
CA LEU A 58 -1.82 8.50 -5.97
C LEU A 58 -1.87 9.64 -7.01
N ALA A 59 -1.44 9.37 -8.25
CA ALA A 59 -1.51 10.34 -9.34
C ALA A 59 -2.95 10.74 -9.69
N VAL A 60 -3.90 9.79 -9.75
CA VAL A 60 -5.32 10.11 -9.99
C VAL A 60 -5.93 10.93 -8.84
N LEU A 61 -5.49 10.65 -7.61
CA LEU A 61 -5.90 11.37 -6.42
C LEU A 61 -5.18 12.72 -6.23
N HIS A 62 -4.20 13.06 -7.09
CA HIS A 62 -3.35 14.25 -6.96
C HIS A 62 -2.65 14.33 -5.59
N VAL A 63 -2.13 13.19 -5.13
CA VAL A 63 -1.37 13.09 -3.89
C VAL A 63 0.12 13.17 -4.21
N ASP A 64 0.75 14.26 -3.79
CA ASP A 64 2.20 14.43 -3.86
C ASP A 64 2.87 13.79 -2.65
N VAL A 65 3.70 12.78 -2.88
CA VAL A 65 4.44 12.07 -1.81
C VAL A 65 5.80 12.71 -1.64
N THR A 66 6.04 13.29 -0.46
CA THR A 66 7.36 13.79 -0.05
C THR A 66 7.96 12.84 0.99
N ILE A 67 9.18 12.38 0.74
CA ILE A 67 9.92 11.52 1.66
C ILE A 67 10.97 12.37 2.37
N ARG A 68 11.04 12.26 3.69
CA ARG A 68 12.09 12.89 4.49
C ARG A 68 12.89 11.78 5.17
N GLY A 69 14.18 11.71 4.87
CA GLY A 69 15.10 10.66 5.33
C GLY A 69 15.44 9.62 4.25
N GLU A 70 16.66 9.11 4.29
CA GLU A 70 17.26 8.29 3.22
C GLU A 70 16.97 6.79 3.36
N ALA A 71 16.69 6.30 4.58
CA ALA A 71 16.51 4.86 4.87
C ALA A 71 15.35 4.19 4.08
N LEU A 72 14.33 4.96 3.66
CA LEU A 72 13.25 4.45 2.82
C LEU A 72 13.60 4.37 1.33
N LEU A 73 14.70 5.00 0.91
CA LEU A 73 15.21 4.99 -0.46
C LEU A 73 16.25 3.89 -0.69
N GLU A 74 16.85 3.36 0.37
CA GLU A 74 17.79 2.25 0.29
C GLU A 74 17.11 0.97 -0.21
N ARG A 75 17.81 0.26 -1.11
CA ARG A 75 17.40 -1.04 -1.61
C ARG A 75 17.78 -2.11 -0.59
N GLY A 76 16.86 -3.01 -0.27
CA GLY A 76 17.12 -4.13 0.62
C GLY A 76 15.96 -4.41 1.58
N PRO A 77 16.17 -5.34 2.53
CA PRO A 77 15.15 -5.69 3.49
C PRO A 77 14.93 -4.54 4.47
N VAL A 78 13.70 -4.07 4.55
CA VAL A 78 13.30 -2.99 5.46
C VAL A 78 12.02 -3.42 6.19
N LEU A 79 12.05 -3.31 7.51
CA LEU A 79 10.84 -3.36 8.33
C LEU A 79 10.37 -1.94 8.58
N VAL A 80 9.28 -1.55 7.92
CA VAL A 80 8.63 -0.26 8.12
C VAL A 80 7.62 -0.41 9.25
N VAL A 81 7.76 0.43 10.28
CA VAL A 81 6.79 0.56 11.36
C VAL A 81 6.19 1.95 11.27
N ALA A 82 4.87 2.04 11.09
CA ALA A 82 4.17 3.31 10.90
C ALA A 82 2.83 3.29 11.63
N ASN A 83 2.28 4.46 11.91
CA ASN A 83 0.90 4.62 12.32
C ASN A 83 -0.07 4.33 11.16
N HIS A 84 -1.29 3.89 11.47
CA HIS A 84 -2.32 3.66 10.45
C HIS A 84 -3.40 4.75 10.52
N VAL A 85 -3.25 5.78 9.70
CA VAL A 85 -4.13 6.96 9.66
C VAL A 85 -5.23 6.79 8.63
N SER A 86 -4.90 6.15 7.50
CA SER A 86 -5.74 6.14 6.32
C SER A 86 -5.52 4.90 5.47
N TRP A 87 -6.55 4.50 4.73
CA TRP A 87 -6.41 3.52 3.64
C TRP A 87 -5.36 3.95 2.60
N LEU A 88 -5.09 5.26 2.49
CA LEU A 88 -4.05 5.81 1.61
C LEU A 88 -2.64 5.38 2.01
N ASP A 89 -2.40 5.02 3.27
CA ASP A 89 -1.09 4.60 3.78
C ASP A 89 -0.54 3.41 2.98
N VAL A 90 -1.43 2.47 2.62
CA VAL A 90 -1.08 1.29 1.81
C VAL A 90 -0.63 1.70 0.41
N HIS A 91 -1.23 2.72 -0.18
CA HIS A 91 -0.83 3.22 -1.50
C HIS A 91 0.49 4.00 -1.42
N VAL A 92 0.65 4.87 -0.43
CA VAL A 92 1.91 5.61 -0.24
C VAL A 92 3.08 4.64 -0.06
N LEU A 93 2.93 3.64 0.82
CA LEU A 93 4.01 2.68 1.09
C LEU A 93 4.24 1.69 -0.06
N ASN A 94 3.20 1.22 -0.75
CA ASN A 94 3.37 0.40 -1.95
C ASN A 94 4.13 1.16 -3.05
N ALA A 95 3.89 2.46 -3.22
CA ALA A 95 4.59 3.27 -4.23
C ALA A 95 6.11 3.34 -3.98
N LEU A 96 6.55 3.07 -2.75
CA LEU A 96 7.95 2.96 -2.33
C LEU A 96 8.50 1.52 -2.46
N GLY A 97 7.73 0.56 -2.98
CA GLY A 97 8.17 -0.84 -3.10
C GLY A 97 7.88 -1.71 -1.87
N CYS A 98 7.09 -1.22 -0.92
CA CYS A 98 6.65 -2.04 0.21
C CYS A 98 5.45 -2.88 -0.19
N ALA A 99 5.68 -4.11 -0.65
CA ALA A 99 4.62 -4.99 -1.16
C ALA A 99 3.94 -5.87 -0.09
N ARG A 100 4.54 -6.05 1.10
CA ARG A 100 3.96 -6.87 2.17
C ARG A 100 3.52 -6.06 3.36
N PHE A 101 2.27 -6.25 3.76
CA PHE A 101 1.66 -5.61 4.92
C PHE A 101 1.23 -6.67 5.93
N VAL A 102 1.27 -6.32 7.21
CA VAL A 102 0.56 -7.08 8.25
C VAL A 102 -0.83 -6.47 8.43
N ALA A 103 -1.87 -7.30 8.33
CA ALA A 103 -3.26 -6.86 8.46
C ALA A 103 -4.07 -7.82 9.32
N LYS A 104 -5.19 -7.35 9.86
CA LYS A 104 -6.13 -8.15 10.65
C LYS A 104 -6.73 -9.31 9.83
N ALA A 105 -6.88 -10.48 10.44
CA ALA A 105 -7.43 -11.66 9.77
C ALA A 105 -8.85 -11.44 9.20
N GLU A 106 -9.64 -10.56 9.82
CA GLU A 106 -10.98 -10.17 9.36
C GLU A 106 -10.93 -9.51 7.98
N VAL A 107 -9.89 -8.71 7.69
CA VAL A 107 -9.69 -8.07 6.37
C VAL A 107 -9.51 -9.15 5.30
N GLY A 108 -8.85 -10.25 5.63
CA GLY A 108 -8.70 -11.40 4.75
C GLY A 108 -10.03 -12.06 4.36
N ARG A 109 -11.10 -11.85 5.16
CA ARG A 109 -12.44 -12.39 4.93
C ARG A 109 -13.34 -11.44 4.14
N TRP A 110 -12.91 -10.20 3.91
CA TRP A 110 -13.73 -9.23 3.18
C TRP A 110 -13.90 -9.65 1.72
N PRO A 111 -15.13 -9.59 1.17
CA PRO A 111 -15.32 -9.81 -0.25
C PRO A 111 -14.53 -8.75 -1.01
N ILE A 112 -13.88 -9.15 -2.11
CA ILE A 112 -13.02 -8.30 -2.94
C ILE A 112 -11.67 -7.96 -2.28
N VAL A 113 -11.65 -7.28 -1.13
CA VAL A 113 -10.41 -6.77 -0.50
C VAL A 113 -9.50 -7.90 -0.02
N GLY A 114 -10.05 -8.93 0.64
CA GLY A 114 -9.29 -10.05 1.17
C GLY A 114 -8.46 -10.78 0.11
N PRO A 115 -9.09 -11.23 -1.01
CA PRO A 115 -8.37 -11.85 -2.13
C PRO A 115 -7.28 -10.96 -2.75
N ILE A 116 -7.49 -9.65 -2.82
CA ILE A 116 -6.50 -8.70 -3.36
C ILE A 116 -5.31 -8.57 -2.41
N ALA A 117 -5.57 -8.33 -1.13
CA ALA A 117 -4.53 -8.25 -0.11
C ALA A 117 -3.72 -9.55 -0.06
N ALA A 118 -4.39 -10.71 -0.13
CA ALA A 118 -3.72 -12.00 -0.23
C ALA A 118 -2.88 -12.14 -1.51
N ALA A 119 -3.38 -11.65 -2.66
CA ALA A 119 -2.64 -11.67 -3.92
C ALA A 119 -1.34 -10.85 -3.85
N PHE A 120 -1.38 -9.71 -3.17
CA PHE A 120 -0.20 -8.86 -2.92
C PHE A 120 0.73 -9.38 -1.82
N GLY A 121 0.34 -10.45 -1.11
CA GLY A 121 1.20 -11.10 -0.13
C GLY A 121 1.09 -10.52 1.27
N THR A 122 -0.04 -9.89 1.60
CA THR A 122 -0.39 -9.47 2.96
C THR A 122 -0.37 -10.65 3.92
N LEU A 123 0.26 -10.44 5.08
CA LEU A 123 0.31 -11.36 6.19
C LEU A 123 -0.85 -11.06 7.14
N PHE A 124 -1.80 -11.98 7.23
CA PHE A 124 -2.95 -11.83 8.12
C PHE A 124 -2.62 -12.30 9.53
N ILE A 125 -3.01 -11.54 10.55
CA ILE A 125 -2.83 -11.86 11.97
C ILE A 125 -4.16 -11.85 12.75
N VAL A 126 -4.33 -12.84 13.61
CA VAL A 126 -5.41 -12.92 14.61
C VAL A 126 -4.91 -12.33 15.92
N ARG A 127 -5.49 -11.21 16.36
CA ARG A 127 -5.12 -10.58 17.63
C ARG A 127 -5.47 -11.47 18.84
N GLY A 128 -4.68 -11.37 19.90
CA GLY A 128 -4.87 -12.16 21.13
C GLY A 128 -4.47 -13.64 21.00
N ASN A 129 -3.97 -14.07 19.84
CA ASN A 129 -3.49 -15.43 19.62
C ASN A 129 -1.95 -15.45 19.55
N CYS A 130 -1.31 -15.91 20.63
CA CYS A 130 0.15 -15.98 20.73
C CYS A 130 0.78 -16.86 19.64
N ARG A 131 0.11 -17.96 19.26
CA ARG A 131 0.60 -18.88 18.21
C ARG A 131 0.58 -18.18 16.85
N ASP A 132 -0.47 -17.41 16.58
CA ASP A 132 -0.59 -16.70 15.31
C ASP A 132 0.40 -15.52 15.23
N ALA A 133 0.62 -14.81 16.34
CA ALA A 133 1.65 -13.80 16.44
C ALA A 133 3.06 -14.37 16.17
N ALA A 134 3.38 -15.56 16.73
CA ALA A 134 4.63 -16.25 16.44
C ALA A 134 4.77 -16.61 14.95
N ARG A 135 3.71 -17.17 14.35
CA ARG A 135 3.68 -17.49 12.91
C ARG A 135 3.93 -16.26 12.04
N VAL A 136 3.28 -15.13 12.35
CA VAL A 136 3.44 -13.89 11.59
C VAL A 136 4.84 -13.32 11.77
N LYS A 137 5.38 -13.31 12.99
CA LYS A 137 6.78 -12.93 13.25
C LYS A 137 7.76 -13.75 12.40
N ASP A 138 7.59 -15.07 12.34
CA ASP A 138 8.45 -15.94 11.55
C ASP A 138 8.31 -15.68 10.04
N ALA A 139 7.09 -15.38 9.58
CA ALA A 139 6.84 -14.98 8.19
C ALA A 139 7.48 -13.63 7.83
N ILE A 140 7.42 -12.65 8.74
CA ILE A 140 8.12 -11.35 8.59
C ILE A 140 9.62 -11.58 8.50
N ALA A 141 10.19 -12.35 9.42
CA ALA A 141 11.62 -12.64 9.44
C ALA A 141 12.06 -13.37 8.15
N ALA A 142 11.25 -14.30 7.64
CA ALA A 142 11.51 -14.98 6.38
C ALA A 142 11.44 -14.02 5.17
N ALA A 143 10.52 -13.06 5.17
CA ALA A 143 10.43 -12.05 4.11
C ALA A 143 11.65 -11.12 4.10
N LEU A 144 12.05 -10.62 5.28
CA LEU A 144 13.25 -9.81 5.43
C LEU A 144 14.51 -10.58 4.99
N ARG A 145 14.64 -11.88 5.32
CA ARG A 145 15.76 -12.70 4.84
C ARG A 145 15.79 -12.88 3.31
N ARG A 146 14.65 -12.75 2.63
CA ARG A 146 14.57 -12.75 1.15
C ARG A 146 14.87 -11.38 0.52
N GLY A 147 15.24 -10.38 1.33
CA GLY A 147 15.46 -9.01 0.85
C GLY A 147 14.17 -8.21 0.63
N GLU A 148 13.03 -8.71 1.11
CA GLU A 148 11.74 -8.06 0.90
C GLU A 148 11.46 -6.99 1.96
N ARG A 149 10.61 -6.02 1.61
CA ARG A 149 10.17 -4.96 2.53
C ARG A 149 8.83 -5.34 3.15
N VAL A 150 8.71 -5.14 4.47
CA VAL A 150 7.52 -5.48 5.23
C VAL A 150 7.05 -4.25 6.00
N VAL A 151 5.75 -4.01 6.00
CA VAL A 151 5.11 -2.91 6.73
C VAL A 151 4.27 -3.49 7.87
N VAL A 152 4.43 -2.91 9.05
CA VAL A 152 3.62 -3.19 10.23
C VAL A 152 3.01 -1.90 10.75
N PHE A 153 1.72 -1.95 11.04
CA PHE A 153 0.99 -0.90 11.74
C PHE A 153 0.66 -1.41 13.15
N PRO A 154 1.39 -1.00 14.21
CA PRO A 154 1.28 -1.60 15.53
C PRO A 154 -0.02 -1.25 16.28
N GLU A 155 -0.72 -0.20 15.85
CA GLU A 155 -2.08 0.15 16.29
C GLU A 155 -3.12 -0.90 15.82
N GLY A 156 -2.77 -1.64 14.76
CA GLY A 156 -3.54 -2.57 13.95
C GLY A 156 -3.52 -4.03 14.39
#